data_AF-A0A7S3LR54-F1
#
_entry.id   AF-A0A7S3LR54-F1
#
_cell.length_a   1.000
_cell.length_b   1.000
_cell.length_c   1.000
_cell.angle_alpha   90.00
_cell.angle_beta   90.00
_cell.angle_gamma   90.00
#
_symmetry.space_group_name_H-M   'P 1'
#
loop_
_entity.id
_entity.type
_entity.pdbx_description
1 polymer ?
#
loop_
_entity_poly.entity_id
_entity_poly.type
_entity_poly.pdbx_seq_one_letter_code
_entity_poly.pdbx_strand_id
1 'polypeptide(L)'
;KIFRKYCLGGGPVAIEILSDQSVNFGRSLNKQVNYEDPNLSVQLPVFMIHGNHDDPTRDGADEALSAIDLLQDAGLVNYFGSIDELGNAKVTPILIGKGTAR
;
A
#
# COMPACT_ATOMS: atom_id res chain seq x y z
N LYS A 1 -10.70 1.54 -13.06
CA LYS A 1 -10.85 0.71 -14.29
C LYS A 1 -9.55 0.00 -14.68
N ILE A 2 -8.43 0.70 -14.79
CA ILE A 2 -7.14 0.13 -15.23
C ILE A 2 -6.59 -0.91 -14.23
N PHE A 3 -6.43 -0.56 -12.95
CA PHE A 3 -5.95 -1.53 -11.93
C PHE A 3 -6.80 -2.80 -11.88
N ARG A 4 -8.12 -2.68 -11.79
CA ARG A 4 -9.03 -3.84 -11.81
C ARG A 4 -8.84 -4.74 -13.03
N LYS A 5 -8.58 -4.16 -14.21
CA LYS A 5 -8.43 -4.92 -15.46
C LYS A 5 -7.08 -5.64 -15.57
N TYR A 6 -6.01 -5.05 -15.05
CA TYR A 6 -4.65 -5.51 -15.32
C TYR A 6 -3.89 -6.03 -14.08
N CYS A 7 -4.41 -5.79 -12.87
CA CYS A 7 -3.76 -6.18 -11.62
C CYS A 7 -4.50 -7.27 -10.87
N LEU A 8 -5.80 -7.43 -11.09
CA LEU A 8 -6.59 -8.51 -10.51
C LEU A 8 -6.58 -9.73 -11.45
N GLY A 9 -6.52 -10.92 -10.87
CA GLY A 9 -6.47 -12.18 -11.59
C GLY A 9 -6.22 -13.35 -10.65
N GLY A 10 -6.35 -14.58 -11.16
CA GLY A 10 -6.19 -15.81 -10.38
C GLY A 10 -4.76 -16.35 -10.28
N GLY A 11 -3.78 -15.66 -10.87
CA GLY A 11 -2.37 -16.08 -10.81
C GLY A 11 -1.75 -15.81 -9.43
N PRO A 12 -0.83 -16.65 -8.94
CA PRO A 12 -0.20 -16.45 -7.64
C PRO A 12 0.77 -15.26 -7.66
N VAL A 13 0.85 -14.57 -6.53
CA VAL A 13 1.90 -13.56 -6.26
C VAL A 13 3.10 -14.26 -5.63
N ALA A 14 4.25 -14.21 -6.29
CA ALA A 14 5.46 -14.96 -5.90
C ALA A 14 6.45 -14.13 -5.05
N ILE A 15 5.95 -13.15 -4.32
CA ILE A 15 6.72 -12.31 -3.40
C ILE A 15 6.11 -12.36 -2.00
N GLU A 16 6.95 -12.28 -0.98
CA GLU A 16 6.54 -12.23 0.43
C GLU A 16 7.03 -10.93 1.07
N ILE A 17 6.24 -10.34 1.97
CA ILE A 17 6.69 -9.22 2.78
C ILE A 17 7.33 -9.74 4.07
N LEU A 18 8.61 -9.44 4.26
CA LEU A 18 9.42 -9.88 5.40
C LEU A 18 9.47 -8.82 6.52
N SER A 19 9.10 -7.58 6.22
CA SER A 19 9.04 -6.48 7.18
C SER A 19 7.70 -6.43 7.91
N ASP A 20 7.63 -5.64 8.99
CA ASP A 20 6.39 -5.41 9.73
C ASP A 20 5.38 -4.62 8.88
N GLN A 21 4.42 -5.35 8.32
CA GLN A 21 3.36 -4.83 7.48
C GLN A 21 2.49 -3.79 8.20
N SER A 22 2.33 -3.91 9.54
CA SER A 22 1.53 -2.95 10.31
C SER A 22 2.18 -1.57 10.40
N VAL A 23 3.50 -1.51 10.22
CA VAL A 23 4.26 -0.26 10.13
C VAL A 23 4.30 0.23 8.69
N ASN A 24 4.56 -0.65 7.72
CA ASN A 24 4.68 -0.25 6.31
C ASN A 24 3.34 0.19 5.69
N PHE A 25 2.24 -0.48 6.04
CA PHE A 25 0.89 -0.28 5.51
C PHE A 25 -0.07 0.19 6.61
N GLY A 26 0.42 0.97 7.58
CA GLY A 26 -0.38 1.43 8.73
C GLY A 26 -1.60 2.28 8.37
N ARG A 27 -1.61 2.88 7.17
CA ARG A 27 -2.75 3.61 6.59
C ARG A 27 -3.82 2.69 6.01
N SER A 28 -3.51 1.42 5.78
CA SER A 28 -4.49 0.42 5.33
C SER A 28 -5.31 -0.04 6.51
N LEU A 29 -6.63 -0.16 6.34
CA LEU A 29 -7.52 -0.70 7.38
C LEU A 29 -7.11 -2.12 7.81
N ASN A 30 -6.67 -2.93 6.85
CA ASN A 30 -6.27 -4.31 7.09
C ASN A 30 -4.79 -4.43 7.54
N LYS A 31 -4.02 -3.32 7.50
CA LYS A 31 -2.60 -3.27 7.92
C LYS A 31 -1.70 -4.34 7.26
N GLN A 32 -2.05 -4.72 6.04
CA GLN A 32 -1.38 -5.74 5.24
C GLN A 32 -1.44 -5.37 3.76
N VAL A 33 -0.62 -6.05 2.95
CA VAL A 33 -0.66 -5.97 1.49
C VAL A 33 -1.96 -6.55 0.94
N ASN A 34 -2.45 -5.94 -0.15
CA ASN A 34 -3.72 -6.27 -0.77
C ASN A 34 -3.81 -7.70 -1.31
N TYR A 35 -2.70 -8.31 -1.70
CA TYR A 35 -2.68 -9.67 -2.24
C TYR A 35 -2.73 -10.76 -1.16
N GLU A 36 -2.62 -10.38 0.11
CA GLU A 36 -2.84 -11.28 1.25
C GLU A 36 -4.29 -11.21 1.79
N ASP A 37 -5.14 -10.33 1.24
CA ASP A 37 -6.56 -10.29 1.59
C ASP A 37 -7.27 -11.52 0.99
N PRO A 38 -7.91 -12.37 1.81
CA PRO A 38 -8.56 -13.60 1.33
C PRO A 38 -9.76 -13.34 0.39
N ASN A 39 -10.29 -12.11 0.35
CA ASN A 39 -11.42 -11.72 -0.48
C ASN A 39 -11.01 -11.06 -1.80
N LEU A 40 -9.69 -10.85 -2.04
CA LEU A 40 -9.18 -10.20 -3.23
C LEU A 40 -8.26 -11.14 -4.03
N SER A 41 -8.56 -11.31 -5.32
CA SER A 41 -7.67 -12.03 -6.24
C SER A 41 -6.73 -11.03 -6.93
N VAL A 42 -5.66 -10.65 -6.25
CA VAL A 42 -4.60 -9.79 -6.80
C VAL A 42 -3.54 -10.67 -7.46
N GLN A 43 -3.22 -10.40 -8.73
CA GLN A 43 -2.17 -11.09 -9.48
C GLN A 43 -0.92 -10.23 -9.66
N LEU A 44 -1.07 -8.91 -9.72
CA LEU A 44 0.04 -7.96 -9.82
C LEU A 44 -0.11 -6.87 -8.75
N PRO A 45 0.57 -7.00 -7.59
CA PRO A 45 0.52 -5.98 -6.56
C PRO A 45 1.24 -4.71 -7.01
N VAL A 46 0.66 -3.56 -6.69
CA VAL A 46 1.22 -2.24 -7.01
C VAL A 46 1.54 -1.54 -5.72
N PHE A 47 2.80 -1.15 -5.52
CA PHE A 47 3.25 -0.36 -4.38
C PHE A 47 3.48 1.07 -4.84
N MET A 48 2.99 2.06 -4.09
CA MET A 48 3.12 3.46 -4.47
C MET A 48 3.32 4.38 -3.27
N ILE A 49 3.96 5.51 -3.54
CA ILE A 49 4.06 6.67 -2.66
C ILE A 49 3.24 7.81 -3.29
N HIS A 50 2.93 8.84 -2.51
CA HIS A 50 2.34 10.06 -3.03
C HIS A 50 3.42 11.04 -3.51
N GLY A 51 3.09 11.84 -4.51
CA GLY A 51 3.79 13.07 -4.86
C GLY A 51 3.15 14.31 -4.22
N ASN A 52 3.41 15.47 -4.84
CA ASN A 52 2.94 16.78 -4.39
C ASN A 52 1.55 17.17 -4.92
N HIS A 53 0.96 16.37 -5.82
CA HIS A 53 -0.38 16.62 -6.39
C HIS A 53 -1.44 15.68 -5.81
N ASP A 54 -0.98 14.71 -5.04
CA ASP A 54 -1.66 13.57 -4.47
C ASP A 54 -1.30 13.44 -2.98
N ASP A 55 -0.78 14.52 -2.38
CA ASP A 55 -0.45 14.60 -0.96
C ASP A 55 -1.72 14.52 -0.09
N PRO A 56 -1.61 13.92 1.11
CA PRO A 56 -2.74 13.88 2.01
C PRO A 56 -3.17 15.29 2.43
N THR A 57 -4.45 15.60 2.28
CA THR A 57 -5.03 16.89 2.68
C THR A 57 -6.04 16.70 3.81
N ARG A 58 -6.14 17.69 4.70
CA ARG A 58 -7.13 17.73 5.79
C ARG A 58 -8.28 18.63 5.37
N ASP A 59 -9.40 18.06 4.95
CA ASP A 59 -10.61 18.81 4.59
C ASP A 59 -11.68 18.66 5.69
N GLY A 60 -11.36 19.14 6.90
CA GLY A 60 -12.26 19.11 8.06
C GLY A 60 -12.39 17.78 8.79
N ALA A 61 -11.62 16.75 8.40
CA ALA A 61 -11.54 15.46 9.09
C ALA A 61 -10.33 15.39 10.06
N ASP A 62 -10.39 14.43 11.00
CA ASP A 62 -9.32 14.17 11.97
C ASP A 62 -8.02 13.68 11.30
N GLU A 63 -8.15 12.98 10.17
CA GLU A 63 -7.06 12.42 9.39
C GLU A 63 -6.90 13.11 8.03
N ALA A 64 -5.65 13.27 7.60
CA ALA A 64 -5.33 13.74 6.25
C ALA A 64 -5.41 12.57 5.28
N LEU A 65 -6.18 12.69 4.20
CA LEU A 65 -6.37 11.62 3.21
C LEU A 65 -5.88 12.05 1.82
N SER A 66 -5.31 11.10 1.11
CA SER A 66 -4.91 11.18 -0.29
C SER A 66 -5.89 10.41 -1.17
N ALA A 67 -5.96 10.75 -2.46
CA ALA A 67 -6.62 9.91 -3.46
C ALA A 67 -6.07 8.47 -3.48
N ILE A 68 -4.83 8.27 -3.05
CA ILE A 68 -4.20 6.95 -2.94
C ILE A 68 -4.83 6.13 -1.81
N ASP A 69 -5.23 6.74 -0.70
CA ASP A 69 -5.91 6.02 0.40
C ASP A 69 -7.20 5.36 -0.11
N LEU A 70 -7.96 6.05 -0.99
CA LEU A 70 -9.14 5.47 -1.66
C LEU A 70 -8.80 4.28 -2.57
N LEU A 71 -7.66 4.33 -3.27
CA LEU A 71 -7.22 3.21 -4.11
C LEU A 71 -6.75 2.02 -3.27
N GLN A 72 -6.10 2.30 -2.14
CA GLN A 72 -5.67 1.28 -1.19
C GLN A 72 -6.86 0.60 -0.53
N ASP A 73 -7.83 1.37 -0.05
CA ASP A 73 -9.03 0.84 0.59
C ASP A 73 -9.91 0.05 -0.39
N ALA A 74 -9.89 0.43 -1.68
CA ALA A 74 -10.50 -0.34 -2.75
C ALA A 74 -9.73 -1.64 -3.12
N GLY A 75 -8.62 -1.96 -2.42
CA GLY A 75 -7.80 -3.15 -2.62
C GLY A 75 -6.92 -3.10 -3.88
N LEU A 76 -6.74 -1.93 -4.50
CA LEU A 76 -6.11 -1.81 -5.82
C LEU A 76 -4.60 -1.54 -5.76
N VAL A 77 -4.11 -0.93 -4.69
CA VAL A 77 -2.70 -0.55 -4.49
C VAL A 77 -2.30 -0.72 -3.03
N ASN A 78 -1.00 -0.76 -2.77
CA ASN A 78 -0.39 -0.77 -1.44
C ASN A 78 0.33 0.58 -1.25
N TYR A 79 -0.25 1.44 -0.42
CA TYR A 79 0.31 2.76 -0.13
C TYR A 79 1.26 2.68 1.06
N PHE A 80 2.46 3.18 0.89
CA PHE A 80 3.49 3.16 1.93
C PHE A 80 4.32 4.45 1.92
N GLY A 81 5.15 4.62 2.95
CA GLY A 81 6.15 5.68 2.98
C GLY A 81 5.61 7.09 3.22
N SER A 82 4.36 7.23 3.68
CA SER A 82 3.81 8.50 4.13
C SER A 82 4.57 9.01 5.37
N ILE A 83 4.81 10.32 5.43
CA ILE A 83 5.45 10.99 6.57
C ILE A 83 4.44 11.97 7.16
N ASP A 84 3.93 11.66 8.36
CA ASP A 84 2.91 12.49 9.01
C ASP A 84 3.51 13.68 9.80
N GLU A 85 4.76 13.55 10.28
CA GLU A 85 5.44 14.58 11.07
C GLU A 85 6.57 15.26 10.29
N LEU A 86 6.30 16.46 9.78
CA LEU A 86 7.28 17.32 9.14
C LEU A 86 8.34 17.77 10.15
N GLY A 87 9.53 17.18 10.06
CA GLY A 87 10.67 17.44 10.96
C GLY A 87 11.23 16.18 11.63
N ASN A 88 10.47 15.08 11.61
CA ASN A 88 10.86 13.79 12.16
C ASN A 88 10.57 12.68 11.15
N ALA A 89 11.28 12.71 10.03
CA ALA A 89 11.10 11.74 8.95
C ALA A 89 11.65 10.36 9.38
N LYS A 90 10.76 9.48 9.82
CA LYS A 90 11.07 8.07 10.06
C LYS A 90 10.76 7.23 8.82
N VAL A 91 11.79 6.75 8.14
CA VAL A 91 11.65 5.86 6.98
C VAL A 91 11.75 4.41 7.46
N THR A 92 10.72 3.60 7.16
CA THR A 92 10.72 2.16 7.43
C THR A 92 10.69 1.40 6.10
N PRO A 93 11.72 0.59 5.77
CA PRO A 93 11.77 -0.12 4.50
C PRO A 93 10.71 -1.23 4.42
N ILE A 94 10.23 -1.49 3.21
CA ILE A 94 9.53 -2.74 2.89
C ILE A 94 10.59 -3.76 2.50
N LEU A 95 10.65 -4.88 3.22
CA LEU A 95 11.55 -5.98 2.89
C LEU A 95 10.77 -7.02 2.10
N ILE A 96 11.26 -7.38 0.91
CA ILE A 96 10.57 -8.30 -0.01
C ILE A 96 11.44 -9.54 -0.24
N GLY A 97 10.88 -10.72 0.00
CA GLY A 97 11.50 -11.99 -0.36
C GLY A 97 10.97 -12.53 -1.69
N LYS A 98 11.84 -13.14 -2.49
CA LYS A 98 11.46 -13.92 -3.67
C LYS A 98 12.37 -15.12 -3.85
N GLY A 99 11.92 -16.29 -3.40
CA GLY A 99 12.74 -17.50 -3.41
C GLY A 99 13.98 -17.31 -2.53
N THR A 100 15.18 -17.34 -3.12
CA THR A 100 16.44 -17.10 -2.40
C THR A 100 16.89 -15.64 -2.41
N ALA A 101 16.23 -14.77 -3.19
CA ALA A 101 16.52 -13.34 -3.24
C ALA A 101 15.80 -12.59 -2.11
N ARG A 102 16.48 -11.58 -1.55
CA ARG A 102 16.01 -10.66 -0.52
C ARG A 102 16.43 -9.24 -0.89
#